data_AF-A0A6N8NAK8-F1
#
_entry.id   AF-A0A6N8NAK8-F1
#
_cell.length_a   1.000
_cell.length_b   1.000
_cell.length_c   1.000
_cell.angle_alpha   90.00
_cell.angle_beta   90.00
_cell.angle_gamma   90.00
#
_symmetry.space_group_name_H-M   'P 1'
#
loop_
_entity.id
_entity.type
_entity.pdbx_description
1 polymer ?
#
loop_
_entity_poly.entity_id
_entity_poly.type
_entity_poly.pdbx_seq_one_letter_code
_entity_poly.pdbx_strand_id
1 'polypeptide(L)' 'KEVAEAYLKYLYSPEGQEIAAKNYYRPRDAEVAKKYENAFPKLKLFTIDEEFGGWTKAQKEHFANGGTFDQISKR' A
#
# COMPACT_ATOMS: atom_id res chain seq x y z
N LYS A 1 -13.88 -3.06 -20.99
CA LYS A 1 -12.56 -2.47 -20.65
C LYS A 1 -12.70 -1.04 -20.14
N GLU A 2 -13.36 -0.15 -20.88
CA GLU A 2 -13.51 1.28 -20.52
C GLU A 2 -14.15 1.52 -19.15
N VAL A 3 -15.23 0.79 -18.83
CA VAL A 3 -15.89 0.91 -17.50
C VAL A 3 -14.97 0.48 -16.36
N ALA A 4 -14.18 -0.58 -16.54
CA ALA A 4 -13.25 -1.06 -15.52
C ALA A 4 -12.09 -0.07 -15.30
N GLU A 5 -11.57 0.52 -16.38
CA GLU A 5 -10.54 1.56 -16.28
C GLU A 5 -11.09 2.83 -15.63
N ALA A 6 -12.31 3.23 -15.96
CA ALA A 6 -12.97 4.38 -15.35
C ALA A 6 -13.16 4.17 -13.85
N TYR A 7 -13.56 2.97 -13.42
CA TYR A 7 -13.68 2.62 -12.00
C TYR A 7 -12.35 2.77 -11.26
N LEU A 8 -11.25 2.23 -11.80
CA LEU A 8 -9.93 2.36 -11.17
C LEU A 8 -9.44 3.81 -11.14
N LYS A 9 -9.66 4.58 -12.21
CA LYS A 9 -9.35 6.02 -12.24
C LYS A 9 -10.17 6.79 -11.21
N TYR A 10 -11.41 6.39 -10.97
CA TYR A 10 -12.29 7.04 -9.98
C TYR A 10 -11.76 6.90 -8.55
N LEU A 11 -11.04 5.83 -8.23
CA LEU A 11 -10.39 5.68 -6.93
C LEU A 11 -9.40 6.83 -6.63
N TYR A 12 -8.86 7.47 -7.67
CA TYR A 12 -7.95 8.61 -7.57
C TYR A 12 -8.65 9.97 -7.72
N SER A 13 -9.98 10.00 -7.90
CA SER A 13 -10.74 11.25 -7.82
C SER A 13 -10.76 11.79 -6.38
N PRO A 14 -11.02 13.09 -6.17
CA PRO A 14 -11.18 13.65 -4.83
C PRO A 14 -12.22 12.89 -3.99
N GLU A 15 -13.33 12.45 -4.60
CA GLU A 15 -14.34 11.66 -3.89
C GLU A 15 -13.83 10.27 -3.50
N GLY A 16 -13.16 9.56 -4.42
CA GLY A 16 -12.55 8.27 -4.13
C GLY A 16 -11.53 8.33 -2.99
N GLN A 17 -10.71 9.39 -2.98
CA GLN A 17 -9.72 9.62 -1.93
C GLN A 17 -10.37 10.01 -0.59
N GLU A 18 -11.45 10.79 -0.60
CA GLU A 18 -12.23 11.12 0.59
C GLU A 18 -12.87 9.86 1.20
N ILE A 19 -13.43 8.97 0.37
CA ILE A 19 -13.98 7.67 0.81
C ILE A 19 -12.86 6.81 1.41
N ALA A 20 -11.68 6.75 0.77
CA ALA A 20 -10.54 6.00 1.29
C ALA A 20 -10.13 6.50 2.67
N ALA A 21 -10.02 7.82 2.86
CA ALA A 21 -9.64 8.44 4.13
C ALA A 21 -10.67 8.17 5.24
N LYS A 22 -11.98 8.27 4.94
CA LYS A 22 -13.07 7.92 5.89
C LYS A 22 -13.05 6.47 6.34
N ASN A 23 -12.50 5.58 5.53
CA ASN A 23 -12.32 4.17 5.82
C ASN A 23 -10.90 3.83 6.31
N TYR A 24 -10.16 4.83 6.83
CA TYR A 24 -8.84 4.67 7.45
C TYR A 24 -7.71 4.25 6.52
N TYR A 25 -7.87 4.39 5.21
CA TYR A 25 -6.75 4.28 4.26
C TYR A 25 -6.07 5.63 4.10
N ARG A 26 -4.74 5.65 4.00
CA ARG A 26 -3.96 6.88 3.80
C ARG A 26 -4.14 7.38 2.35
N PRO A 27 -4.81 8.52 2.10
CA PRO A 27 -5.02 9.03 0.74
C PRO A 27 -3.71 9.59 0.14
N ARG A 28 -3.65 9.62 -1.19
CA ARG A 28 -2.55 10.20 -1.99
C ARG A 28 -2.82 11.64 -2.40
N ASP A 29 -4.09 12.04 -2.49
CA ASP A 29 -4.46 13.43 -2.71
C ASP A 29 -4.02 14.28 -1.51
N ALA A 30 -3.28 15.36 -1.77
CA ALA A 30 -2.67 16.18 -0.72
C ALA A 30 -3.71 16.97 0.10
N GLU A 31 -4.80 17.40 -0.54
CA GLU A 31 -5.86 18.16 0.14
C GLU A 31 -6.65 17.25 1.07
N VAL A 32 -7.01 16.05 0.61
CA VAL A 32 -7.70 15.04 1.43
C VAL A 32 -6.76 14.53 2.53
N ALA A 33 -5.49 14.27 2.24
CA ALA A 33 -4.52 13.83 3.24
C ALA A 33 -4.38 14.84 4.39
N LYS A 34 -4.32 16.14 4.07
CA LYS A 34 -4.26 17.20 5.08
C LYS A 34 -5.52 17.27 5.92
N LYS A 35 -6.70 17.13 5.30
CA LYS A 35 -7.99 17.13 6.01
C LYS A 35 -8.10 16.01 7.06
N TYR A 36 -7.51 14.85 6.78
CA TYR A 36 -7.56 13.67 7.65
C TYR A 36 -6.25 13.41 8.42
N GLU A 37 -5.33 14.38 8.49
CA GLU A 37 -4.01 14.19 9.09
C GLU A 37 -4.07 13.71 10.56
N ASN A 38 -5.07 14.19 11.30
CA ASN A 38 -5.26 13.86 12.71
C ASN A 38 -5.68 12.40 12.94
N ALA A 39 -6.18 11.71 11.91
CA ALA A 39 -6.53 10.29 11.99
C ALA A 39 -5.33 9.37 11.83
N PHE A 40 -4.18 9.88 11.35
CA PHE A 40 -3.02 9.07 11.00
C PHE A 40 -1.77 9.50 11.78
N PRO A 41 -1.25 8.64 12.69
CA PRO A 41 -0.03 8.97 13.40
C PRO A 41 1.15 9.07 12.44
N LYS A 42 2.05 10.01 12.75
CA LYS A 42 3.36 10.15 12.09
C LYS A 42 4.25 8.98 12.51
N LEU A 43 4.76 8.24 11.53
CA LEU A 43 5.59 7.06 11.74
C LEU A 43 6.78 7.13 10.79
N LYS A 44 7.92 6.57 11.21
CA LYS A 44 9.03 6.30 10.30
C LYS A 44 8.64 5.06 9.47
N LEU A 45 8.50 5.25 8.16
CA LEU A 45 8.17 4.20 7.20
C LEU A 45 9.38 3.93 6.31
N PHE A 46 9.49 2.70 5.81
CA PHE A 46 10.42 2.31 4.76
C PHE A 46 9.62 1.79 3.56
N THR A 47 10.22 1.85 2.38
CA THR A 47 9.63 1.25 1.17
C THR A 47 10.24 -0.11 0.88
N ILE A 48 9.51 -0.93 0.11
CA ILE A 48 10.01 -2.24 -0.31
C ILE A 48 11.22 -2.12 -1.24
N ASP A 49 11.29 -1.05 -2.03
CA ASP A 49 12.40 -0.83 -2.97
C ASP A 49 13.69 -0.50 -2.21
N GLU A 50 13.63 0.30 -1.16
CA GLU A 50 14.78 0.67 -0.31
C GLU A 50 15.34 -0.52 0.47
N GLU A 51 14.48 -1.29 1.15
CA GLU A 51 14.94 -2.35 2.06
C GLU A 51 15.16 -3.69 1.36
N PHE A 52 14.38 -4.00 0.32
CA PHE A 52 14.34 -5.34 -0.27
C PHE A 52 14.61 -5.37 -1.79
N GLY A 53 14.77 -4.22 -2.44
CA GLY A 53 14.97 -4.14 -3.89
C GLY A 53 13.73 -4.52 -4.72
N GLY A 54 12.54 -4.30 -4.16
CA GLY A 54 11.26 -4.46 -4.83
C GLY A 54 10.60 -5.83 -4.65
N TRP A 55 9.31 -5.91 -5.03
CA TRP A 55 8.46 -7.08 -4.77
C TRP A 55 8.98 -8.38 -5.39
N THR A 56 9.54 -8.35 -6.60
CA THR A 56 10.04 -9.56 -7.26
C THR A 56 11.15 -10.24 -6.46
N LYS A 57 12.10 -9.45 -5.92
CA LYS A 57 13.20 -9.97 -5.12
C LYS A 57 12.70 -10.41 -3.75
N ALA A 58 11.94 -9.56 -3.06
CA ALA A 58 11.38 -9.86 -1.73
C ALA A 58 10.54 -11.14 -1.72
N GLN A 59 9.66 -11.32 -2.73
CA GLN A 59 8.82 -12.50 -2.87
C GLN A 59 9.66 -13.77 -3.05
N LYS A 60 10.66 -13.73 -3.94
CA LYS A 60 11.52 -14.88 -4.23
C LYS A 60 12.36 -15.30 -3.02
N GLU A 61 12.91 -14.33 -2.30
CA GLU A 61 13.82 -14.58 -1.18
C GLU A 61 13.09 -15.05 0.07
N HIS A 62 11.97 -14.42 0.41
CA HIS A 62 11.31 -14.65 1.69
C HIS A 62 10.10 -15.59 1.62
N PHE A 63 9.34 -15.60 0.52
CA PHE A 63 8.00 -16.21 0.48
C PHE A 63 7.82 -17.32 -0.56
N ALA A 64 8.78 -17.53 -1.46
CA ALA A 64 8.77 -18.69 -2.35
C ALA A 64 9.06 -19.98 -1.56
N ASN A 65 8.69 -21.14 -2.12
CA ASN A 65 8.98 -22.43 -1.51
C ASN A 65 10.48 -22.59 -1.20
N GLY A 66 10.82 -22.92 0.04
CA GLY A 66 12.19 -22.99 0.54
C GLY A 66 12.80 -21.64 0.94
N GLY A 67 12.05 -20.54 0.81
CA GLY A 67 12.45 -19.18 1.19
C GLY A 67 12.57 -18.99 2.70
N THR A 68 12.92 -17.77 3.11
CA THR A 68 13.18 -17.46 4.53
C THR A 68 12.01 -17.85 5.44
N PHE A 69 10.76 -17.63 5.01
CA PHE A 69 9.57 -17.97 5.81
C PHE A 69 9.49 -19.47 6.13
N ASP A 70 9.78 -20.35 5.16
CA ASP A 70 9.77 -21.79 5.35
C ASP A 70 10.90 -22.24 6.28
N GLN A 71 12.06 -21.59 6.21
CA GLN A 71 13.21 -21.91 7.06
C GLN A 71 12.92 -21.59 8.53
N ILE A 72 12.24 -20.48 8.82
CA ILE A 72 11.91 -20.08 10.19
C ILE A 72 10.64 -20.76 10.74
N SER A 73 9.74 -21.26 9.87
CA SER A 73 8.48 -21.89 10.28
C SER A 73 8.60 -23.39 10.51
N LYS A 74 9.68 -24.03 10.05
CA LYS A 74 10.00 -25.43 10.35
C LYS A 74 10.45 -25.54 11.81
N ARG A 75 9.48 -25.66 12.71
CA ARG A 75 9.67 -26.23 14.05
C ARG A 75 9.60 -27.74 14.01
#